data_AF-A0A8T5LRM0-F1
#
_entry.id   AF-A0A8T5LRM0-F1
#
_cell.length_a   1.000
_cell.length_b   1.000
_cell.length_c   1.000
_cell.angle_alpha   90.00
_cell.angle_beta   90.00
_cell.angle_gamma   90.00
#
_symmetry.space_group_name_H-M   'P 1'
#
loop_
_entity.id
_entity.type
_entity.pdbx_description
1 polymer ?
#
loop_
_entity_poly.entity_id
_entity_poly.type
_entity_poly.pdbx_seq_one_letter_code
_entity_poly.pdbx_strand_id
1 'polypeptide(L)' 'PFYILDEVDAALDKRNSEKLAELIVSYSRKSQYIIISHNDGLISAAENLFGVSMNQHGMSKVTSLKI' A
#
# COMPACT_ATOMS: atom_id res chain seq x y z
N PRO A 1 -11.93 6.93 11.52
CA PRO A 1 -11.84 7.46 10.14
C PRO A 1 -10.91 6.59 9.29
N PHE A 2 -11.13 6.53 7.97
CA PHE A 2 -10.25 5.82 7.05
C PHE A 2 -9.98 6.65 5.79
N TYR A 3 -8.84 6.38 5.15
CA TYR A 3 -8.42 7.00 3.90
C TYR A 3 -8.05 5.91 2.89
N ILE A 4 -8.35 6.15 1.62
CA ILE A 4 -7.94 5.31 0.50
C ILE A 4 -7.06 6.16 -0.40
N LEU A 5 -5.84 5.70 -0.68
CA LEU A 5 -4.89 6.35 -1.56
C LEU A 5 -4.51 5.37 -2.67
N ASP A 6 -4.70 5.77 -3.93
CA ASP A 6 -4.46 4.94 -5.10
C ASP A 6 -3.34 5.56 -5.94
N GLU A 7 -2.26 4.81 -6.13
CA GLU A 7 -1.06 5.17 -6.92
C GLU A 7 -0.50 6.58 -6.68
N VAL A 8 -0.66 7.09 -5.45
CA VAL A 8 -0.21 8.45 -5.06
C VAL A 8 1.31 8.64 -5.14
N ASP A 9 2.05 7.54 -5.22
CA ASP A 9 3.49 7.46 -5.29
C ASP A 9 4.03 7.19 -6.70
N ALA A 10 3.17 7.04 -7.72
CA ALA A 10 3.59 6.70 -9.09
C ALA A 10 4.56 7.71 -9.72
N ALA A 11 4.51 8.98 -9.29
CA ALA A 11 5.40 10.04 -9.75
C ALA A 11 6.61 10.29 -8.83
N LEU A 12 6.75 9.54 -7.74
CA LEU A 12 7.81 9.74 -6.75
C LEU A 12 9.04 8.89 -7.08
N ASP A 13 10.23 9.46 -6.86
CA ASP A 13 11.45 8.66 -6.79
C ASP A 13 11.46 7.78 -5.53
N LYS A 14 12.40 6.83 -5.48
CA LYS A 14 12.54 5.89 -4.35
C LYS A 14 12.63 6.60 -2.99
N ARG A 15 13.45 7.65 -2.89
CA ARG A 15 13.69 8.37 -1.64
C ARG A 15 12.44 9.08 -1.15
N ASN A 16 11.67 9.69 -2.05
CA ASN A 16 10.44 10.37 -1.70
C ASN A 16 9.31 9.37 -1.38
N SER A 17 9.33 8.19 -2.00
CA SER A 17 8.41 7.09 -1.67
C SER A 17 8.64 6.55 -0.26
N GLU A 18 9.90 6.39 0.15
CA GLU A 18 10.27 6.01 1.53
C GLU A 18 9.77 7.05 2.55
N LYS A 19 9.95 8.35 2.28
CA LYS A 19 9.42 9.42 3.15
C LYS A 19 7.90 9.41 3.24
N LEU A 20 7.21 9.16 2.11
CA LEU A 20 5.76 9.04 2.11
C LEU A 20 5.30 7.85 2.97
N ALA A 21 6.01 6.72 2.90
CA ALA A 21 5.73 5.56 3.73
C ALA A 21 5.87 5.87 5.23
N GLU A 22 6.94 6.55 5.64
CA GLU A 22 7.14 6.98 7.03
C GLU A 22 6.00 7.89 7.53
N LEU A 23 5.57 8.83 6.69
CA LEU A 23 4.46 9.73 7.01
C LEU A 23 3.14 8.95 7.20
N ILE A 24 2.83 8.03 6.28
CA ILE A 24 1.61 7.20 6.37
C ILE A 24 1.63 6.34 7.64
N VAL A 25 2.76 5.70 7.97
CA VAL A 25 2.92 4.92 9.21
C VAL A 25 2.74 5.79 10.45
N SER A 26 3.22 7.04 10.43
CA SER A 26 3.02 7.95 11.56
C SER A 26 1.55 8.32 11.77
N TYR A 27 0.79 8.48 10.68
CA TYR A 27 -0.61 8.85 10.71
C TYR A 27 -1.56 7.67 10.90
N SER A 28 -1.14 6.46 10.55
CA SER A 28 -1.93 5.24 10.74
C SER A 28 -2.29 4.99 12.21
N ARG A 29 -1.49 5.52 13.14
CA ARG A 29 -1.76 5.49 14.59
C ARG A 29 -3.06 6.18 14.99
N LYS A 30 -3.60 7.08 14.16
CA LYS A 30 -4.81 7.86 14.44
C LYS A 30 -5.98 7.55 13.50
N SER A 31 -5.72 6.94 12.35
CA SER A 31 -6.73 6.65 11.33
C SER A 31 -6.28 5.49 10.45
N GLN A 32 -7.22 4.74 9.88
CA GLN A 32 -6.87 3.62 9.00
C GLN A 32 -6.48 4.14 7.60
N TYR A 33 -5.42 3.59 7.03
CA TYR A 33 -4.99 3.89 5.66
C TYR A 33 -5.01 2.62 4.83
N ILE A 34 -5.69 2.69 3.68
CA ILE A 34 -5.69 1.67 2.64
C ILE A 34 -4.91 2.25 1.46
N ILE A 35 -3.75 1.67 1.17
CA ILE A 35 -2.86 2.13 0.11
C ILE A 35 -2.88 1.10 -1.02
N ILE A 36 -3.06 1.57 -2.25
CA ILE A 36 -2.91 0.79 -3.47
C ILE A 36 -1.67 1.33 -4.17
N SER A 37 -0.63 0.50 -4.27
CA SER A 37 0.67 0.88 -4.83
C SER A 37 1.45 -0.36 -5.27
N HIS A 38 2.37 -0.17 -6.22
CA HIS A 38 3.36 -1.16 -6.65
C HIS A 38 4.77 -0.85 -6.13
N ASN A 39 4.94 0.09 -5.21
CA ASN A 39 6.24 0.54 -4.73
C ASN A 39 6.70 -0.23 -3.50
N ASP A 40 7.85 -0.88 -3.64
CA ASP A 40 8.45 -1.72 -2.60
C ASP A 40 8.65 -0.99 -1.27
N GLY A 41 8.94 0.32 -1.29
CA GLY A 41 9.16 1.12 -0.08
C GLY A 41 7.88 1.27 0.74
N LEU A 42 6.75 1.55 0.08
CA LEU A 42 5.43 1.62 0.73
C LEU A 42 4.95 0.24 1.18
N ILE A 43 5.11 -0.76 0.31
CA ILE A 43 4.73 -2.14 0.57
C ILE A 43 5.46 -2.69 1.80
N SER A 44 6.76 -2.45 1.92
CA SER A 44 7.59 -2.95 3.02
C SER A 44 7.30 -2.28 4.36
N ALA A 45 6.69 -1.09 4.36
CA ALA A 45 6.35 -0.34 5.57
C ALA A 45 4.94 -0.67 6.11
N ALA A 46 4.14 -1.46 5.37
CA ALA A 46 2.78 -1.78 5.74
C ALA A 46 2.69 -2.87 6.83
N GLU A 47 1.70 -2.77 7.71
CA GLU A 47 1.43 -3.78 8.76
C GLU A 47 0.74 -5.04 8.20
N ASN A 48 -0.10 -4.85 7.19
CA ASN A 48 -0.82 -5.92 6.51
C ASN A 48 -0.77 -5.68 5.01
N LEU A 49 -0.51 -6.73 4.24
CA LEU A 49 -0.42 -6.69 2.80
C LEU A 49 -1.52 -7.54 2.18
N PHE A 50 -2.20 -6.98 1.18
CA PHE A 50 -3.21 -7.66 0.39
C PHE A 50 -2.73 -7.72 -1.07
N GLY A 51 -2.31 -8.90 -1.52
CA GLY A 51 -1.96 -9.13 -2.91
C GLY A 51 -3.20 -9.45 -3.72
N VAL A 52 -3.44 -8.69 -4.79
CA VAL A 52 -4.51 -8.97 -5.76
C VAL A 52 -3.90 -9.54 -7.03
N SER A 53 -4.38 -10.71 -7.45
CA SER A 53 -3.99 -11.38 -8.69
C SER A 53 -5.22 -11.67 -9.52
N MET A 54 -5.06 -11.82 -10.84
CA MET A 54 -6.16 -12.18 -11.73
C MET A 54 -5.89 -13.53 -12.37
N ASN A 55 -6.88 -14.43 -12.35
CA ASN A 55 -6.76 -15.73 -12.99
C ASN A 55 -7.05 -15.65 -14.51
N GLN A 56 -6.83 -16.75 -15.23
CA GLN A 56 -7.08 -16.84 -16.68
C GLN A 56 -8.55 -16.60 -17.09
N HIS A 57 -9.49 -16.64 -16.13
CA HIS A 57 -10.90 -16.36 -16.35
C HIS A 57 -11.28 -14.90 -16.02
N GLY A 58 -10.30 -14.03 -15.75
CA GLY A 58 -10.54 -12.62 -15.42
C GLY A 58 -11.11 -12.40 -14.01
N MET A 59 -11.13 -13.42 -13.15
CA MET A 59 -11.58 -13.27 -11.76
C MET A 59 -10.41 -12.87 -10.86
N SER A 60 -10.60 -11.82 -10.08
CA SER A 60 -9.65 -11.39 -9.06
C SER A 60 -9.61 -12.39 -7.90
N LYS A 61 -8.40 -12.68 -7.42
CA LYS A 61 -8.12 -13.46 -6.22
C LYS A 61 -7.26 -12.62 -5.28
N VAL A 62 -7.72 -12.50 -4.03
CA VAL A 62 -7.04 -11.76 -2.97
C VAL A 62 -6.32 -12.73 -2.05
N THR A 63 -5.07 -12.42 -1.73
CA THR A 63 -4.25 -13.11 -0.73
C THR A 63 -3.82 -12.10 0.32
N SER A 64 -3.83 -12.48 1.60
CA SER A 64 -3.37 -11.63 2.70
C SER A 64 -2.09 -12.16 3.30
N LEU A 65 -1.17 -11.26 3.63
CA LEU A 65 0.04 -11.51 4.40
C LEU A 65 0.11 -10.51 5.55
N LYS A 66 0.54 -10.96 6.72
CA LYS A 66 0.88 -10.09 7.84
C LYS A 66 2.41 -9.96 7.89
N ILE A 67 2.91 -8.72 7.86
CA ILE A 67 4.34 -8.39 7.80
C ILE A 67 4.87 -8.11 9.21
#